data_AF-A0A3N4UY60-F1
#
_entry.id   AF-A0A3N4UY60-F1
#
_cell.length_a   1.000
_cell.length_b   1.000
_cell.length_c   1.000
_cell.angle_alpha   90.00
_cell.angle_beta   90.00
_cell.angle_gamma   90.00
#
_symmetry.space_group_name_H-M   'P 1'
#
loop_
_entity.id
_entity.type
_entity.pdbx_description
1 polymer ?
#
loop_
_entity_poly.entity_id
_entity_poly.type
_entity_poly.pdbx_seq_one_letter_code
_entity_poly.pdbx_strand_id
1 'polypeptide(L)'
;THLQHARGKHVVFVAILDERLDDFNRKVFVPQIEGAKTAAELPGIVDEVVTLAEIKAEDGNPYRAFVTHTVNPYGYPAKDRSGQLELLEPPNLRALIDKCAAATRIPTSKE
;
A
#
# COMPACT_ATOMS: atom_id res chain seq x y z
N THR A 1 20.09 0.25 -10.72
CA THR A 1 20.52 -0.85 -9.81
C THR A 1 20.86 -0.36 -8.40
N HIS A 2 20.22 0.71 -7.88
CA HIS A 2 20.65 1.33 -6.62
C HIS A 2 19.80 0.93 -5.40
N LEU A 3 18.52 0.60 -5.60
CA LEU A 3 17.58 0.37 -4.50
C LEU A 3 17.68 -1.05 -3.92
N GLN A 4 17.92 -2.07 -4.75
CA GLN A 4 18.12 -3.45 -4.28
C GLN A 4 19.36 -3.64 -3.38
N HIS A 5 20.29 -2.67 -3.39
CA HIS A 5 21.52 -2.70 -2.59
C HIS A 5 21.42 -1.89 -1.29
N ALA A 6 20.30 -1.21 -1.03
CA ALA A 6 20.06 -0.45 0.20
C ALA A 6 19.70 -1.37 1.38
N ARG A 7 20.62 -2.29 1.71
CA ARG A 7 20.47 -3.26 2.81
C ARG A 7 20.15 -2.53 4.13
N GLY A 8 19.20 -3.06 4.88
CA GLY A 8 18.80 -2.53 6.20
C GLY A 8 18.05 -1.20 6.16
N LYS A 9 17.63 -0.73 4.98
CA LYS A 9 16.81 0.48 4.83
C LYS A 9 15.49 0.14 4.16
N HIS A 10 14.43 0.84 4.56
CA HIS A 10 13.16 0.83 3.85
C HIS A 10 13.15 2.02 2.87
N VAL A 11 12.82 1.75 1.61
CA VAL A 11 12.64 2.78 0.58
C VAL A 11 11.16 3.04 0.45
N VAL A 12 10.75 4.28 0.68
CA VAL A 12 9.34 4.68 0.63
C VAL A 12 9.15 5.67 -0.52
N PHE A 13 8.23 5.35 -1.41
CA PHE A 13 7.73 6.27 -2.43
C PHE A 13 6.40 6.86 -1.97
N VAL A 14 6.23 8.16 -2.19
CA VAL A 14 4.99 8.87 -1.85
C VAL A 14 4.51 9.59 -3.09
N ALA A 15 3.22 9.41 -3.41
CA ALA A 15 2.55 10.08 -4.51
C ALA A 15 1.14 10.48 -4.07
N ILE A 16 0.61 11.52 -4.70
CA ILE A 16 -0.80 11.91 -4.59
C ILE A 16 -1.62 10.99 -5.52
N LEU A 17 -2.90 10.78 -5.24
CA LEU A 17 -3.80 10.05 -6.13
C LEU A 17 -4.68 11.02 -6.93
N ASP A 18 -4.79 10.79 -8.23
CA ASP A 18 -5.84 11.35 -9.09
C ASP A 18 -7.07 10.45 -9.08
N GLU A 19 -8.25 11.04 -8.91
CA GLU A 19 -9.51 10.37 -9.25
C GLU A 19 -9.79 10.53 -10.76
N ARG A 20 -9.97 9.42 -11.46
CA ARG A 20 -10.29 9.38 -12.89
C ARG A 20 -11.50 8.48 -13.13
N LEU A 21 -12.07 8.59 -14.33
CA LEU A 21 -13.09 7.68 -14.82
C LEU A 21 -12.44 6.71 -15.81
N ASP A 22 -12.73 5.42 -15.67
CA ASP A 22 -12.38 4.42 -16.67
C ASP A 22 -13.36 4.41 -17.85
N ASP A 23 -13.13 3.54 -18.84
CA ASP A 23 -13.97 3.39 -20.03
C ASP A 23 -15.42 2.95 -19.72
N PHE A 24 -15.68 2.49 -18.50
CA PHE A 24 -16.99 2.07 -18.00
C PHE A 24 -17.61 3.07 -17.00
N ASN A 25 -17.07 4.29 -16.94
CA ASN A 25 -17.52 5.37 -16.05
C ASN A 25 -17.41 5.02 -14.55
N ARG A 26 -16.46 4.15 -14.19
CA ARG A 26 -16.15 3.79 -12.82
C ARG A 26 -15.02 4.67 -12.31
N LYS A 27 -15.11 5.08 -11.05
CA LYS A 27 -14.06 5.83 -10.37
C LYS A 27 -12.85 4.92 -10.16
N VAL A 28 -11.70 5.37 -10.64
CA VAL A 28 -10.40 4.72 -10.44
C VAL A 28 -9.41 5.73 -9.88
N PHE A 29 -8.59 5.29 -8.94
CA PHE A 29 -7.56 6.12 -8.33
C PHE A 29 -6.19 5.70 -8.86
N VAL A 30 -5.43 6.66 -9.40
CA VAL A 30 -4.10 6.41 -9.96
C VAL A 30 -3.07 7.35 -9.34
N PRO A 31 -1.84 6.87 -9.05
CA PRO A 31 -0.77 7.76 -8.59
C PRO A 31 -0.48 8.88 -9.60
N GLN A 32 -0.31 10.11 -9.11
CA GLN A 32 0.19 11.25 -9.87
C GLN A 32 1.68 11.07 -10.14
N ILE A 33 1.99 10.38 -11.23
CA ILE A 33 3.35 10.13 -11.70
C ILE A 33 3.42 10.23 -13.22
N GLU A 34 4.57 10.68 -13.70
CA GLU A 34 4.78 10.87 -15.14
C GLU A 34 4.97 9.51 -15.85
N GLY A 35 4.26 9.35 -16.96
CA GLY A 35 4.33 8.16 -17.82
C GLY A 35 3.41 7.02 -17.37
N ALA A 36 2.47 6.62 -18.24
CA ALA A 36 1.50 5.56 -17.96
C ALA A 36 2.17 4.19 -17.65
N LYS A 37 3.31 3.89 -18.29
CA LYS A 37 4.07 2.67 -18.02
C LYS A 37 4.67 2.66 -16.62
N THR A 38 5.21 3.79 -16.16
CA THR A 38 5.79 3.90 -14.80
C THR A 38 4.77 3.53 -13.74
N ALA A 39 3.52 4.01 -13.88
CA ALA A 39 2.45 3.70 -12.95
C ALA A 39 2.03 2.23 -12.96
N ALA A 40 1.98 1.63 -14.15
CA ALA A 40 1.63 0.22 -14.30
C ALA A 40 2.70 -0.73 -13.72
N GLU A 41 3.98 -0.37 -13.85
CA GLU A 41 5.10 -1.20 -13.38
C GLU A 41 5.42 -1.01 -11.89
N LEU A 42 5.02 0.12 -11.30
CA LEU A 42 5.35 0.45 -9.90
C LEU A 42 4.93 -0.65 -8.91
N PRO A 43 3.72 -1.25 -8.99
CA PRO A 43 3.35 -2.37 -8.13
C PRO A 43 4.22 -3.62 -8.34
N GLY A 44 4.88 -3.79 -9.50
CA GLY A 44 5.79 -4.90 -9.74
C GLY A 44 7.09 -4.80 -8.93
N ILE A 45 7.60 -3.58 -8.74
CA ILE A 45 8.94 -3.33 -8.19
C ILE A 45 8.99 -3.07 -6.68
N VAL A 46 7.87 -2.65 -6.07
CA VAL A 46 7.78 -2.47 -4.61
C VAL A 46 7.27 -3.73 -3.93
N ASP A 47 7.53 -3.90 -2.63
CA ASP A 47 6.92 -4.98 -1.86
C ASP A 47 5.47 -4.64 -1.51
N GLU A 48 5.24 -3.44 -1.02
CA GLU A 48 3.96 -2.97 -0.51
C GLU A 48 3.44 -1.78 -1.34
N VAL A 49 2.14 -1.75 -1.60
CA VAL A 49 1.41 -0.57 -2.09
C VAL A 49 0.30 -0.30 -1.10
N VAL A 50 0.28 0.87 -0.49
CA VAL A 50 -0.79 1.27 0.46
C VAL A 50 -1.33 2.64 0.12
N THR A 51 -2.63 2.83 0.31
CA THR A 51 -3.28 4.13 0.14
C THR A 51 -3.73 4.68 1.49
N LEU A 52 -3.30 5.89 1.84
CA LEU A 52 -3.82 6.61 2.99
C LEU A 52 -5.11 7.34 2.60
N ALA A 53 -6.25 6.85 3.07
CA ALA A 53 -7.56 7.39 2.74
C ALA A 53 -8.37 7.76 3.99
N GLU A 54 -9.40 8.58 3.79
CA GLU A 54 -10.45 8.79 4.78
C GLU A 54 -11.51 7.69 4.60
N ILE A 55 -11.78 6.97 5.69
CA ILE A 55 -12.74 5.88 5.78
C ILE A 55 -13.90 6.33 6.66
N LYS A 56 -15.12 6.03 6.25
CA LYS A 56 -16.31 6.22 7.07
C LYS A 56 -16.53 4.97 7.92
N ALA A 57 -16.45 5.11 9.23
CA ALA A 57 -16.82 4.04 10.16
C ALA A 57 -18.35 3.81 10.15
N GLU A 58 -18.79 2.68 10.71
CA GLU A 58 -20.21 2.32 10.79
C GLU A 58 -21.04 3.31 11.61
N ASP A 59 -20.40 3.99 12.57
CA ASP A 59 -21.01 5.06 13.38
C ASP A 59 -21.10 6.41 12.62
N GLY A 60 -20.64 6.44 11.36
CA GLY A 60 -20.63 7.62 10.50
C GLY A 60 -19.42 8.55 10.70
N ASN A 61 -18.56 8.30 11.69
CA ASN A 61 -17.39 9.13 11.93
C ASN A 61 -16.28 8.84 10.91
N PRO A 62 -15.72 9.87 10.27
CA PRO A 62 -14.58 9.68 9.38
C PRO A 62 -13.30 9.47 10.19
N TYR A 63 -12.44 8.57 9.73
CA TYR A 63 -11.08 8.39 10.25
C TYR A 63 -10.11 8.07 9.12
N ARG A 64 -8.82 8.29 9.34
CA ARG A 64 -7.79 7.97 8.34
C ARG A 64 -7.25 6.56 8.57
N ALA A 65 -7.07 5.80 7.50
CA ALA A 65 -6.48 4.47 7.55
C ALA A 65 -5.65 4.21 6.29
N PHE A 66 -4.73 3.25 6.39
CA PHE A 66 -4.11 2.65 5.22
C PHE A 66 -4.99 1.53 4.68
N VAL A 67 -5.33 1.60 3.40
CA VAL A 67 -5.92 0.49 2.64
C VAL A 67 -4.77 -0.34 2.06
N THR A 68 -4.78 -1.64 2.33
CA THR A 68 -3.60 -2.51 2.11
C THR A 68 -3.88 -3.65 1.13
N HIS A 69 -5.13 -4.09 0.99
CA HIS A 69 -5.49 -5.24 0.14
C HIS A 69 -5.82 -4.82 -1.29
N THR A 70 -5.32 -5.59 -2.26
CA THR A 70 -5.60 -5.36 -3.69
C THR A 70 -7.09 -5.43 -4.01
N VAL A 71 -7.81 -6.38 -3.41
CA VAL A 71 -9.27 -6.43 -3.48
C VAL A 71 -9.80 -5.71 -2.24
N ASN A 72 -10.20 -4.45 -2.40
CA ASN A 72 -10.78 -3.63 -1.35
C ASN A 72 -12.07 -2.96 -1.82
N PRO A 73 -13.02 -2.65 -0.92
CA PRO A 73 -14.31 -2.05 -1.29
C PRO A 73 -14.21 -0.58 -1.70
N TYR A 74 -13.05 0.05 -1.53
CA TYR A 74 -12.86 1.49 -1.73
C TYR A 74 -12.32 1.84 -3.12
N GLY A 75 -11.85 0.83 -3.89
CA GLY A 75 -11.28 1.03 -5.22
C GLY A 75 -9.89 1.69 -5.22
N TYR A 76 -9.21 1.72 -4.07
CA TYR A 76 -7.88 2.31 -3.97
C TYR A 76 -6.79 1.34 -4.42
N PRO A 77 -5.69 1.83 -5.05
CA PRO A 77 -4.55 1.00 -5.37
C PRO A 77 -3.88 0.53 -4.07
N ALA A 78 -3.79 -0.78 -3.91
CA ALA A 78 -3.18 -1.40 -2.75
C ALA A 78 -2.67 -2.81 -3.08
N LYS A 79 -1.70 -3.27 -2.29
CA LYS A 79 -1.06 -4.57 -2.44
C LYS A 79 -0.26 -4.89 -1.17
N ASP A 80 -0.67 -5.97 -0.50
CA ASP A 80 0.08 -6.58 0.58
C ASP A 80 0.82 -7.82 0.07
N ARG A 81 2.16 -7.77 0.02
CA ARG A 81 2.98 -8.94 -0.34
C ARG A 81 3.41 -9.72 0.91
N SER A 82 3.46 -9.07 2.06
CA SER A 82 3.79 -9.69 3.34
C SER A 82 2.72 -10.69 3.81
N GLY A 83 1.46 -10.48 3.42
CA GLY A 83 0.32 -11.27 3.86
C GLY A 83 0.01 -11.13 5.35
N GLN A 84 0.52 -10.06 5.99
CA GLN A 84 0.35 -9.80 7.42
C GLN A 84 -0.62 -8.65 7.70
N LEU A 85 -0.98 -7.85 6.69
CA LEU A 85 -1.75 -6.64 6.89
C LEU A 85 -3.26 -6.95 6.88
N GLU A 86 -4.00 -6.27 7.75
CA GLU A 86 -5.46 -6.25 7.67
C GLU A 86 -5.90 -5.30 6.55
N LEU A 87 -7.14 -5.45 6.06
CA LEU A 87 -7.72 -4.62 4.99
C LEU A 87 -7.51 -3.12 5.26
N LEU A 88 -7.71 -2.72 6.52
CA LEU A 88 -7.48 -1.39 7.02
C LEU A 88 -6.47 -1.43 8.17
N GLU A 89 -5.37 -0.71 8.01
CA GLU A 89 -4.37 -0.51 9.06
C GLU A 89 -4.44 0.92 9.60
N PRO A 90 -4.12 1.15 10.89
CA PRO A 90 -3.99 2.50 11.43
C PRO A 90 -3.02 3.35 10.60
N PRO A 91 -3.17 4.69 10.56
CA PRO A 91 -2.33 5.57 9.75
C PRO A 91 -0.95 5.80 10.38
N ASN A 92 -0.26 4.71 10.74
CA ASN A 92 1.06 4.69 11.35
C ASN A 92 2.02 3.88 10.48
N LEU A 93 2.80 4.59 9.66
CA LEU A 93 3.71 3.98 8.70
C LEU A 93 4.78 3.11 9.39
N ARG A 94 5.24 3.49 10.58
CA ARG A 94 6.27 2.73 11.31
C ARG A 94 5.72 1.37 11.74
N ALA A 95 4.52 1.35 12.33
CA ALA A 95 3.86 0.12 12.74
C ALA A 95 3.55 -0.79 11.54
N LEU A 96 3.10 -0.22 10.43
CA LEU A 96 2.88 -0.95 9.17
C LEU A 96 4.15 -1.66 8.69
N ILE A 97 5.26 -0.91 8.61
CA ILE A 97 6.57 -1.46 8.19
C ILE A 97 7.02 -2.58 9.14
N ASP A 98 6.87 -2.39 10.46
CA ASP A 98 7.25 -3.39 11.45
C ASP A 98 6.40 -4.67 11.32
N LYS A 99 5.11 -4.55 11.00
CA LYS A 99 4.20 -5.69 10.74
C LYS A 99 4.61 -6.45 9.48
N CYS A 100 4.89 -5.75 8.37
CA CYS A 100 5.39 -6.37 7.14
C CYS A 100 6.73 -7.08 7.35
N ALA A 101 7.66 -6.45 8.09
CA ALA A 101 8.99 -7.01 8.35
C ALA A 101 8.95 -8.25 9.26
N ALA A 102 7.89 -8.43 10.06
CA ALA A 102 7.72 -9.63 10.88
C ALA A 102 7.53 -10.89 10.02
N ALA A 103 6.90 -10.78 8.84
CA ALA A 103 6.70 -11.89 7.90
C ALA A 103 8.02 -12.55 7.46
N THR A 104 9.07 -11.75 7.30
CA THR A 104 10.37 -12.18 6.79
C THR A 104 11.27 -12.79 7.88
N ARG A 105 10.87 -12.71 9.15
CA ARG A 105 11.61 -13.34 10.26
C ARG A 105 11.24 -14.81 10.32
N ILE A 106 12.04 -15.67 9.67
CA ILE A 106 12.00 -17.11 9.93
C ILE A 106 12.19 -17.31 11.44
N PRO A 107 11.28 -18.00 12.14
CA PRO A 107 11.49 -18.30 13.55
C PRO A 107 12.72 -19.20 13.64
N THR A 108 13.80 -18.70 14.24
CA THR A 108 14.90 -19.56 14.65
C THR A 108 14.35 -20.51 15.71
N SER A 109 14.19 -21.77 15.34
CA SER A 109 13.93 -22.85 16.31
C SER A 109 15.02 -22.77 17.39
N LYS A 110 14.60 -22.47 18.62
CA LYS A 110 15.50 -22.55 19.78
C LYS A 110 15.80 -24.03 20.02
N GLU A 111 17.08 -24.40 19.89
CA GLU A 111 17.65 -25.57 20.58
C GLU A 111 17.78 -25.27 22.09
#